data_AF-A0A6C2YV30-F1
#
_entry.id   AF-A0A6C2YV30-F1
#
_cell.length_a   1.000
_cell.length_b   1.000
_cell.length_c   1.000
_cell.angle_alpha   90.00
_cell.angle_beta   90.00
_cell.angle_gamma   90.00
#
_symmetry.space_group_name_H-M   'P 1'
#
loop_
_entity.id
_entity.type
_entity.pdbx_description
1 polymer ?
#
loop_
_entity_poly.entity_id
_entity_poly.type
_entity_poly.pdbx_seq_one_letter_code
_entity_poly.pdbx_strand_id
1 'polypeptide(L)'
;MKTAIIAYDLKHIKPDDNARVKRALESYANAHAVLSGLDVFSPFPRWVDLKLPDTTLIVTIANPNVTAAQLASEVAGVIKSQNATVGKIFVAFLSTSDDFLVNE
;
A
#
# COMPACT_ATOMS: atom_id res chain seq x y z
N MET A 1 -3.67 6.51 14.97
CA MET A 1 -3.19 6.42 13.58
C MET A 1 -2.68 5.00 13.37
N LYS A 2 -2.98 4.38 12.22
CA LYS A 2 -2.46 3.06 11.83
C LYS A 2 -1.87 3.15 10.43
N THR A 3 -0.85 2.37 10.16
CA THR A 3 -0.31 2.22 8.81
C THR A 3 -0.74 0.87 8.26
N ALA A 4 -1.19 0.83 7.01
CA ALA A 4 -1.56 -0.40 6.34
C ALA A 4 -0.79 -0.56 5.03
N ILE A 5 -0.35 -1.77 4.74
CA ILE A 5 0.13 -2.16 3.41
C ILE A 5 -1.04 -2.78 2.68
N ILE A 6 -1.32 -2.26 1.48
CA ILE A 6 -2.37 -2.75 0.59
C ILE A 6 -1.71 -3.28 -0.66
N ALA A 7 -1.91 -4.56 -0.95
CA ALA A 7 -1.55 -5.18 -2.21
C ALA A 7 -2.82 -5.61 -2.93
N TYR A 8 -2.90 -5.37 -4.23
CA TYR A 8 -4.06 -5.75 -5.03
C TYR A 8 -3.66 -6.47 -6.31
N ASP A 9 -4.58 -7.26 -6.82
CA ASP A 9 -4.47 -7.95 -8.09
C ASP A 9 -5.70 -7.63 -8.93
N LEU A 10 -5.50 -7.48 -10.23
CA LEU A 10 -6.54 -7.13 -11.19
C LEU A 10 -6.78 -8.32 -12.12
N LYS A 11 -8.03 -8.54 -12.53
CA LYS A 11 -8.38 -9.53 -13.56
C LYS A 11 -8.39 -8.87 -14.93
N HIS A 12 -8.05 -9.66 -15.95
CA HIS A 12 -8.10 -9.24 -17.37
C HIS A 12 -7.30 -7.95 -17.62
N ILE A 13 -6.07 -7.90 -17.06
CA ILE A 13 -5.21 -6.71 -17.06
C ILE A 13 -4.96 -6.23 -18.49
N LYS A 14 -5.30 -4.96 -18.75
CA LYS A 14 -4.87 -4.24 -19.94
C LYS A 14 -3.56 -3.51 -19.67
N PRO A 15 -2.77 -3.19 -20.72
CA PRO A 15 -1.69 -2.23 -20.60
C PRO A 15 -2.29 -0.95 -19.99
N ASP A 16 -1.64 -0.41 -18.96
CA ASP A 16 -2.03 0.79 -18.20
C ASP A 16 -3.04 0.64 -17.05
N ASP A 17 -3.76 -0.48 -16.90
CA ASP A 17 -4.75 -0.60 -15.82
C ASP A 17 -4.13 -0.45 -14.42
N ASN A 18 -2.97 -1.09 -14.18
CA ASN A 18 -2.25 -0.97 -12.90
C ASN A 18 -1.80 0.48 -12.63
N ALA A 19 -1.28 1.18 -13.64
CA ALA A 19 -0.82 2.54 -13.50
C ALA A 19 -1.98 3.52 -13.22
N ARG A 20 -3.13 3.35 -13.88
CA ARG A 20 -4.33 4.17 -13.61
C ARG A 20 -4.87 3.93 -12.21
N VAL A 21 -5.01 2.66 -11.82
CA VAL A 21 -5.51 2.27 -10.50
C VAL A 21 -4.58 2.79 -9.40
N LYS A 22 -3.27 2.66 -9.56
CA LYS A 22 -2.27 3.21 -8.64
C LYS A 22 -2.46 4.71 -8.41
N ARG A 23 -2.51 5.50 -9.49
CA ARG A 23 -2.69 6.97 -9.39
C ARG A 23 -3.99 7.36 -8.69
N ALA A 24 -5.06 6.62 -8.96
CA ALA A 24 -6.35 6.86 -8.31
C ALA A 24 -6.28 6.55 -6.80
N LEU A 25 -5.62 5.46 -6.41
CA LEU A 25 -5.46 5.07 -5.00
C LEU A 25 -4.51 6.00 -4.24
N GLU A 26 -3.43 6.47 -4.86
CA GLU A 26 -2.52 7.50 -4.30
C GLU A 26 -3.28 8.80 -3.98
N SER A 27 -4.22 9.20 -4.85
CA SER A 27 -5.02 10.42 -4.65
C SER A 27 -6.11 10.28 -3.59
N TYR A 28 -6.60 9.05 -3.35
CA TYR A 28 -7.77 8.81 -2.51
C TYR A 28 -7.45 8.64 -1.03
N ALA A 29 -6.29 8.04 -0.69
CA ALA A 29 -6.10 7.47 0.65
C ALA A 29 -4.87 7.99 1.44
N ASN A 30 -4.27 9.15 1.12
CA ASN A 30 -2.93 9.50 1.65
C ASN A 30 -1.97 8.30 1.49
N ALA A 31 -2.08 7.64 0.33
CA ALA A 31 -1.32 6.44 0.04
C ALA A 31 0.00 6.86 -0.59
N HIS A 32 1.08 6.22 -0.15
CA HIS A 32 2.42 6.41 -0.69
C HIS A 32 2.90 5.10 -1.30
N ALA A 33 3.42 5.16 -2.53
CA ALA A 33 4.09 4.05 -3.19
C ALA A 33 5.61 4.08 -3.00
N VAL A 34 6.10 4.97 -2.14
CA VAL A 34 7.51 5.14 -1.81
C VAL A 34 7.67 4.98 -0.31
N LEU A 35 8.57 4.08 0.09
CA LEU A 35 9.02 3.94 1.46
C LEU A 35 10.43 4.53 1.56
N SER A 36 10.59 5.64 2.27
CA SER A 36 11.90 6.20 2.56
C SER A 36 12.52 5.45 3.74
N GLY A 37 13.72 4.92 3.54
CA GLY A 37 14.45 4.18 4.56
C GLY A 37 15.95 4.49 4.54
N LEU A 38 16.65 4.05 5.59
CA LEU A 38 18.11 4.10 5.63
C LEU A 38 18.70 3.06 4.69
N ASP A 39 19.64 3.48 3.86
CA ASP A 39 20.45 2.59 3.05
C ASP A 39 21.48 1.87 3.92
N VAL A 40 21.12 0.66 4.36
CA VAL A 40 21.98 -0.18 5.20
C VAL A 40 23.20 -0.75 4.47
N PHE A 41 23.27 -0.59 3.14
CA PHE A 41 24.38 -1.06 2.31
C PHE A 41 25.35 0.08 1.94
N SER A 42 25.02 1.33 2.26
CA SER A 42 25.88 2.48 2.00
C SER A 42 26.92 2.66 3.11
N PRO A 43 28.21 2.93 2.77
CA PRO A 43 29.24 3.25 3.76
C PRO A 43 29.02 4.62 4.45
N PHE A 44 28.06 5.41 3.98
CA PHE A 44 27.64 6.67 4.59
C PHE A 44 26.13 6.69 4.83
N PRO A 45 25.64 7.28 5.93
CA PRO A 45 24.20 7.37 6.21
C PRO A 45 23.48 8.11 5.09
N ARG A 46 22.67 7.39 4.32
CA ARG A 46 21.88 7.93 3.22
C ARG A 46 20.45 7.44 3.33
N TRP A 47 19.51 8.34 3.12
CA TRP A 47 18.11 7.99 2.90
C TRP A 47 17.89 7.60 1.45
N VAL A 48 17.21 6.48 1.24
CA VAL A 48 16.84 5.97 -0.08
C VAL A 48 15.33 5.76 -0.14
N ASP A 49 14.78 6.08 -1.31
CA ASP A 49 13.38 5.92 -1.61
C ASP A 49 13.16 4.57 -2.30
N LEU A 50 12.57 3.63 -1.57
CA LEU A 50 12.20 2.32 -2.09
C LEU A 50 10.85 2.45 -2.79
N LYS A 51 10.86 2.32 -4.12
CA LYS A 51 9.64 2.27 -4.92
C LYS A 51 8.98 0.91 -4.78
N LEU A 52 7.73 0.92 -4.33
CA LEU A 52 6.90 -0.27 -4.29
C LEU A 52 6.38 -0.62 -5.69
N PRO A 53 6.09 -1.90 -5.95
CA PRO A 53 5.40 -2.34 -7.16
C PRO A 53 4.11 -1.55 -7.40
N ASP A 54 3.67 -1.44 -8.66
CA ASP A 54 2.49 -0.64 -8.98
C ASP A 54 1.18 -1.17 -8.34
N THR A 55 1.20 -2.43 -7.95
CA THR A 55 0.10 -3.14 -7.28
C THR A 55 0.15 -3.05 -5.76
N THR A 56 1.08 -2.29 -5.17
CA THR A 56 1.28 -2.21 -3.72
C THR A 56 1.40 -0.75 -3.27
N LEU A 57 0.75 -0.45 -2.15
CA LEU A 57 0.60 0.90 -1.61
C LEU A 57 0.72 0.84 -0.09
N ILE A 58 1.29 1.88 0.52
CA ILE A 58 1.25 2.09 1.97
C ILE A 58 0.26 3.20 2.26
N VAL A 59 -0.67 2.97 3.18
CA VAL A 59 -1.75 3.89 3.53
C VAL A 59 -1.64 4.28 4.99
N THR A 60 -1.65 5.58 5.28
CA THR A 60 -1.72 6.08 6.65
C THR A 60 -3.16 6.43 7.01
N ILE A 61 -3.71 5.75 8.01
CA ILE A 61 -5.10 5.83 8.39
C ILE A 61 -5.21 6.60 9.71
N ALA A 62 -5.89 7.75 9.67
CA ALA A 62 -6.12 8.57 10.84
C ALA A 62 -6.96 7.84 11.91
N ASN A 63 -8.04 7.18 11.48
CA ASN A 63 -8.95 6.44 12.35
C ASN A 63 -8.41 5.02 12.66
N PRO A 64 -8.02 4.72 13.92
CA PRO A 64 -7.46 3.43 14.30
C PRO A 64 -8.47 2.27 14.31
N ASN A 65 -9.77 2.56 14.24
CA ASN A 65 -10.83 1.54 14.29
C ASN A 65 -11.18 0.98 12.91
N VAL A 66 -10.57 1.50 11.84
CA VAL A 66 -10.80 1.00 10.48
C VAL A 66 -10.30 -0.45 10.39
N THR A 67 -11.14 -1.30 9.83
CA THR A 67 -10.86 -2.73 9.64
C THR A 67 -10.27 -2.99 8.26
N ALA A 68 -9.57 -4.13 8.12
CA ALA A 68 -9.01 -4.55 6.84
C ALA A 68 -10.11 -4.73 5.77
N ALA A 69 -11.28 -5.22 6.17
CA ALA A 69 -12.43 -5.41 5.27
C ALA A 69 -12.98 -4.08 4.73
N GLN A 70 -13.03 -3.04 5.57
CA GLN A 70 -13.46 -1.70 5.13
C GLN A 70 -12.49 -1.11 4.10
N LEU A 71 -11.18 -1.18 4.37
CA LEU A 71 -10.16 -0.73 3.41
C LEU A 71 -10.20 -1.51 2.11
N ALA A 72 -10.34 -2.83 2.17
CA ALA A 72 -10.45 -3.66 0.98
C ALA A 72 -11.69 -3.28 0.14
N SER A 73 -12.81 -2.96 0.79
CA SER A 73 -14.03 -2.50 0.12
C SER A 73 -13.83 -1.13 -0.56
N GLU A 74 -13.17 -0.19 0.11
CA GLU A 74 -12.85 1.12 -0.46
C GLU A 74 -11.92 1.00 -1.68
N VAL A 75 -10.83 0.22 -1.54
CA VAL A 75 -9.88 -0.05 -2.63
C VAL A 75 -10.59 -0.73 -3.80
N ALA A 76 -11.46 -1.70 -3.54
CA ALA A 76 -12.28 -2.32 -4.58
C ALA A 76 -13.19 -1.31 -5.29
N GLY A 77 -13.75 -0.35 -4.56
CA GLY A 77 -14.55 0.74 -5.11
C GLY A 77 -13.73 1.63 -6.06
N VAL A 78 -12.51 2.00 -5.66
CA VAL A 78 -11.60 2.79 -6.51
C VAL A 78 -11.19 2.01 -7.76
N ILE A 79 -10.85 0.73 -7.64
CA ILE A 79 -10.51 -0.12 -8.80
C ILE A 79 -11.68 -0.15 -9.80
N LYS A 80 -12.91 -0.36 -9.30
CA LYS A 80 -14.10 -0.41 -10.14
C LYS A 80 -14.41 0.94 -10.80
N SER A 81 -14.17 2.07 -10.12
CA SER A 81 -14.37 3.41 -10.71
C SER A 81 -13.42 3.68 -11.88
N GLN A 82 -12.28 2.99 -11.93
CA GLN A 82 -11.33 3.03 -13.05
C GLN A 82 -11.66 2.03 -14.17
N ASN A 83 -12.85 1.42 -14.17
CA ASN A 83 -13.26 0.37 -15.12
C ASN A 83 -12.34 -0.87 -15.12
N ALA A 84 -11.65 -1.13 -14.01
CA ALA A 84 -10.84 -2.32 -13.82
C ALA A 84 -11.59 -3.39 -13.02
N THR A 85 -11.24 -4.66 -13.23
CA THR A 85 -11.88 -5.79 -12.53
C THR A 85 -11.02 -6.22 -11.35
N VAL A 86 -11.60 -6.23 -10.15
CA VAL A 86 -10.91 -6.66 -8.92
C VAL A 86 -10.64 -8.16 -8.97
N GLY A 87 -9.38 -8.55 -8.75
CA GLY A 87 -8.96 -9.94 -8.57
C GLY A 87 -8.94 -10.34 -7.11
N LYS A 88 -7.91 -9.89 -6.40
CA LYS A 88 -7.71 -10.10 -4.96
C LYS A 88 -7.22 -8.80 -4.33
N ILE A 89 -7.56 -8.57 -3.08
CA ILE A 89 -7.03 -7.46 -2.30
C ILE A 89 -6.54 -8.03 -0.98
N PHE A 90 -5.30 -7.71 -0.64
CA PHE A 90 -4.66 -8.05 0.62
C PHE A 90 -4.38 -6.77 1.39
N VAL A 91 -4.76 -6.76 2.66
CA VAL A 91 -4.56 -5.62 3.56
C VAL A 91 -3.88 -6.15 4.82
N ALA A 92 -2.71 -5.61 5.13
CA ALA A 92 -1.98 -5.89 6.36
C ALA A 92 -1.78 -4.60 7.15
N PHE A 93 -2.13 -4.60 8.43
CA PHE A 93 -1.83 -3.49 9.31
C PHE A 93 -0.43 -3.65 9.89
N LEU A 94 0.35 -2.57 9.85
CA LEU A 94 1.59 -2.44 10.60
C LEU A 94 1.22 -1.95 12.01
N SER A 95 1.28 -2.87 12.97
CA SER A 95 1.11 -2.55 14.40
C SER A 95 2.47 -2.15 14.95
N THR A 96 2.72 -0.86 15.18
CA THR A 96 3.89 -0.42 15.95
C THR A 96 3.83 -0.83 17.42
N SER A 97 2.72 -1.43 17.87
CA SER A 97 2.51 -1.92 19.24
C SER A 97 2.94 -3.38 19.46
N ASP A 98 3.24 -4.13 18.40
CA ASP A 98 3.60 -5.57 18.48
C ASP A 98 4.99 -5.89 17.92
N ASP A 99 5.87 -4.88 17.77
CA ASP A 99 7.24 -5.09 17.29
C ASP A 99 8.06 -5.84 18.37
N PHE A 100 8.07 -7.17 18.28
CA PHE A 100 8.94 -8.05 19.04
C PHE A 100 10.26 -8.21 18.28
N LEU A 101 11.32 -7.57 18.77
CA LEU A 101 12.70 -7.80 18.31
C LEU A 101 13.26 -9.03 19.03
N VAL A 102 13.37 -10.16 18.33
CA VAL A 102 14.28 -11.24 18.74
C VAL A 102 15.68 -10.84 18.29
N ASN A 103 16.54 -10.51 19.25
CA ASN A 103 17.98 -10.56 19.02
C ASN A 103 18.41 -12.00 19.34
N GLU A 104 18.88 -12.74 18.33
CA GLU A 104 19.78 -13.88 18.56
C GLU A 104 21.22 -13.38 18.77
#